data_AF-A0A430LJI5-F1
#
_entry.id   AF-A0A430LJI5-F1
#
_cell.length_a   1.000
_cell.length_b   1.000
_cell.length_c   1.000
_cell.angle_alpha   90.00
_cell.angle_beta   90.00
_cell.angle_gamma   90.00
#
_symmetry.space_group_name_H-M   'P 1'
#
loop_
_entity.id
_entity.type
_entity.pdbx_description
1 polymer ?
#
loop_
_entity_poly.entity_id
_entity_poly.type
_entity_poly.pdbx_seq_one_letter_code
_entity_poly.pdbx_strand_id
1 'polypeptide(L)'
;MGLSKLMSLVGLALLPSLTQAAWNHDDYMKSPAPEEIPNPYATGLRWEEAFSQASEFVSQLTLEEKVQLVSGTEGPCVGNITPINRLNFSGLCIQNGPMALEQGTYTSVFPAGLTIAATWDKNIAYQRGRHMGDEFRGKGSHVILGPSAGPLGRHTLGGRNWEGFSPDPYLTGELFTETILGIQDAGVQARYLCPFRQAVRAGVATAAGTVLLKNINNTLPLKSPKRVGIFGNDAGDFVNGMSYWFFNGVGNYEYGVLAAGGGSGSGLFTYVVSPLEAIKQRVGLDGTLLQYVLNNTAIIQDDSPNIAALLPSPPDVCLVFLKSWATENEDRTNLHAEWNGDEVVEKISSYCPNTVVVTHSGGINLMPWADHHNVTAILVAHLPGQEAGNSIVDVLWGDVNPSGRLPYTIAKEVSDYSFAPITNSTELLNSDDPNAWQADFTQGLLIDYRHFDYHNIDVRYEFGFGLSYTTFSMGNATVNPLFTGTLTAQPPAAQTVPGGNPNLWEALYQVQVAVKNDGAIAGSAVPQLYLALPGVSAQGNTPKSVLRGFDKVYLQPGETKAVTFDLTWGDISY
;
A
#
# COMPACT_ATOMS: atom_id res chain seq x y z
N MET A 1 -56.72 66.25 33.42
CA MET A 1 -56.85 66.32 31.94
C MET A 1 -55.89 65.28 31.37
N GLY A 2 -56.26 64.33 30.51
CA GLY A 2 -57.60 63.92 30.06
C GLY A 2 -57.50 62.80 29.01
N LEU A 3 -58.53 61.95 28.89
CA LEU A 3 -58.68 60.82 27.93
C LEU A 3 -57.65 59.66 28.10
N SER A 4 -57.88 58.43 27.61
CA SER A 4 -59.14 57.64 27.51
C SER A 4 -58.88 56.16 27.13
N LYS A 5 -59.60 55.24 27.78
CA LYS A 5 -60.09 53.92 27.28
C LYS A 5 -59.16 52.89 26.57
N LEU A 6 -59.27 51.65 27.08
CA LEU A 6 -59.36 50.34 26.38
C LEU A 6 -58.12 49.58 25.84
N MET A 7 -58.03 48.33 26.31
CA MET A 7 -57.85 47.06 25.57
C MET A 7 -56.60 46.75 24.68
N SER A 8 -55.79 45.84 25.23
CA SER A 8 -55.57 44.46 24.71
C SER A 8 -54.36 44.13 23.81
N LEU A 9 -54.15 42.80 23.72
CA LEU A 9 -53.17 41.98 22.97
C LEU A 9 -51.66 42.06 23.29
N VAL A 10 -51.19 40.95 23.89
CA VAL A 10 -50.18 40.01 23.35
C VAL A 10 -48.98 40.60 22.57
N GLY A 11 -47.80 40.38 23.14
CA GLY A 11 -46.51 40.43 22.44
C GLY A 11 -45.57 39.36 22.97
N LEU A 12 -45.74 38.10 22.52
CA LEU A 12 -44.88 36.99 22.93
C LEU A 12 -43.56 37.08 22.14
N ALA A 13 -42.50 37.57 22.79
CA ALA A 13 -41.19 37.72 22.15
C ALA A 13 -40.57 36.34 21.86
N LEU A 14 -40.34 36.07 20.57
CA LEU A 14 -39.70 34.84 20.10
C LEU A 14 -38.23 34.82 20.54
N LEU A 15 -37.90 33.92 21.47
CA LEU A 15 -36.54 33.38 21.54
C LEU A 15 -36.30 32.57 20.25
N PRO A 16 -35.15 32.73 19.57
CA PRO A 16 -34.79 31.80 18.50
C PRO A 16 -34.60 30.42 19.11
N SER A 17 -35.52 29.50 18.81
CA SER A 17 -35.36 28.11 19.18
C SER A 17 -34.12 27.56 18.51
N LEU A 18 -33.18 27.01 19.28
CA LEU A 18 -32.13 26.14 18.77
C LEU A 18 -32.80 24.87 18.22
N THR A 19 -33.21 24.94 16.95
CA THR A 19 -33.63 23.76 16.19
C THR A 19 -32.39 22.89 16.01
N GLN A 20 -32.25 21.89 16.87
CA GLN A 20 -31.41 20.73 16.64
C GLN A 20 -31.63 20.30 15.18
N ALA A 21 -30.56 20.20 14.38
CA ALA A 21 -30.70 19.78 12.99
C ALA A 21 -31.30 18.37 12.99
N ALA A 22 -32.52 18.24 12.49
CA ALA A 22 -33.23 16.98 12.47
C ALA A 22 -32.66 16.14 11.31
N TRP A 23 -31.78 15.19 11.65
CA TRP A 23 -31.13 14.30 10.69
C TRP A 23 -32.17 13.50 9.91
N ASN A 24 -32.44 13.93 8.67
CA ASN A 24 -33.35 13.25 7.78
C ASN A 24 -32.75 11.90 7.39
N HIS A 25 -33.38 10.81 7.83
CA HIS A 25 -32.86 9.47 7.55
C HIS A 25 -33.00 9.06 6.07
N ASP A 26 -33.88 9.73 5.32
CA ASP A 26 -34.01 9.51 3.87
C ASP A 26 -32.76 9.98 3.08
N ASP A 27 -31.96 10.90 3.65
CA ASP A 27 -30.71 11.40 3.02
C ASP A 27 -29.57 10.36 3.06
N TYR A 28 -29.73 9.27 3.82
CA TYR A 28 -28.83 8.10 3.79
C TYR A 28 -29.27 7.04 2.78
N MET A 29 -30.50 7.12 2.26
CA MET A 29 -31.08 6.14 1.34
C MET A 29 -30.84 6.49 -0.14
N LYS A 30 -30.18 7.62 -0.41
CA LYS A 30 -29.81 8.11 -1.74
C LYS A 30 -28.55 8.95 -1.61
N SER A 31 -27.62 8.83 -2.57
CA SER A 31 -26.63 9.89 -2.78
C SER A 31 -27.36 11.21 -3.00
N PRO A 32 -27.15 12.25 -2.17
CA PRO A 32 -27.80 13.54 -2.39
C PRO A 32 -27.40 14.09 -3.76
N ALA A 33 -28.34 14.72 -4.45
CA ALA A 33 -28.01 15.52 -5.62
C ALA A 33 -26.96 16.55 -5.18
N PRO A 34 -25.82 16.70 -5.88
CA PRO A 34 -24.77 17.60 -5.42
C PRO A 34 -25.34 19.01 -5.32
N GLU A 35 -25.20 19.63 -4.14
CA GLU A 35 -25.31 21.09 -4.04
C GLU A 35 -24.36 21.71 -5.06
N GLU A 36 -24.71 22.87 -5.63
CA GLU A 36 -23.82 23.61 -6.52
C GLU A 36 -22.65 24.19 -5.72
N ILE A 37 -21.68 23.34 -5.36
CA ILE A 37 -20.40 23.74 -4.81
C ILE A 37 -19.74 24.64 -5.86
N PRO A 38 -19.62 25.96 -5.63
CA PRO A 38 -19.15 26.87 -6.64
C PRO A 38 -17.67 26.56 -6.92
N ASN A 39 -17.38 26.05 -8.11
CA ASN A 39 -16.03 25.61 -8.49
C ASN A 39 -15.03 26.76 -8.31
N PRO A 40 -14.15 26.73 -7.29
CA PRO A 40 -13.38 27.89 -6.90
C PRO A 40 -12.24 28.11 -7.91
N TYR A 41 -12.12 29.33 -8.41
CA TYR A 41 -10.99 29.70 -9.27
C TYR A 41 -9.67 29.40 -8.57
N ALA A 42 -8.75 28.73 -9.27
CA ALA A 42 -7.42 28.46 -8.76
C ALA A 42 -6.73 29.76 -8.33
N THR A 43 -6.20 29.78 -7.12
CA THR A 43 -5.61 30.98 -6.49
C THR A 43 -4.09 31.04 -6.60
N GLY A 44 -3.44 29.96 -7.05
CA GLY A 44 -1.99 29.84 -7.11
C GLY A 44 -1.28 29.70 -5.75
N LEU A 45 -2.01 29.49 -4.65
CA LEU A 45 -1.43 29.51 -3.31
C LEU A 45 -0.43 28.35 -3.08
N ARG A 46 0.77 28.67 -2.56
CA ARG A 46 1.98 27.82 -2.50
C ARG A 46 2.63 27.51 -3.86
N TRP A 47 2.10 28.04 -4.96
CA TRP A 47 2.50 27.82 -6.34
C TRP A 47 2.57 29.15 -7.13
N GLU A 48 2.80 30.27 -6.43
CA GLU A 48 2.46 31.62 -6.91
C GLU A 48 3.20 32.00 -8.20
N GLU A 49 4.48 31.63 -8.32
CA GLU A 49 5.28 31.84 -9.53
C GLU A 49 4.74 31.03 -10.71
N ALA A 50 4.51 29.73 -10.51
CA ALA A 50 4.00 28.83 -11.54
C ALA A 50 2.58 29.23 -11.98
N PHE A 51 1.74 29.69 -11.06
CA PHE A 51 0.41 30.20 -11.35
C PHE A 51 0.43 31.53 -12.11
N SER A 52 1.39 32.42 -11.80
CA SER A 52 1.59 33.66 -12.57
C SER A 52 2.01 33.36 -14.01
N GLN A 53 2.99 32.46 -14.21
CA GLN A 53 3.43 32.00 -15.54
C GLN A 53 2.29 31.31 -16.31
N ALA A 54 1.53 30.43 -15.66
CA ALA A 54 0.38 29.77 -16.26
C ALA A 54 -0.74 30.76 -16.63
N SER A 55 -0.99 31.78 -15.80
CA SER A 55 -1.98 32.83 -16.07
C SER A 55 -1.56 33.69 -17.27
N GLU A 56 -0.29 34.07 -17.36
CA GLU A 56 0.26 34.81 -18.50
C GLU A 56 0.17 33.99 -19.80
N PHE A 57 0.51 32.70 -19.76
CA PHE A 57 0.37 31.79 -20.90
C PHE A 57 -1.11 31.65 -21.32
N VAL A 58 -2.02 31.33 -20.39
CA VAL A 58 -3.45 31.12 -20.67
C VAL A 58 -4.15 32.41 -21.13
N SER A 59 -3.65 33.59 -20.75
CA SER A 59 -4.15 34.88 -21.26
C SER A 59 -3.96 35.03 -22.77
N GLN A 60 -2.91 34.43 -23.33
CA GLN A 60 -2.52 34.54 -24.74
C GLN A 60 -3.24 33.52 -25.65
N LEU A 61 -3.97 32.56 -25.08
CA LEU A 61 -4.64 31.48 -25.80
C LEU A 61 -6.01 31.92 -26.36
N THR A 62 -6.29 31.47 -27.59
CA THR A 62 -7.64 31.47 -28.18
C THR A 62 -8.57 30.51 -27.45
N LEU A 63 -9.88 30.56 -27.74
CA LEU A 63 -10.83 29.60 -27.20
C LEU A 63 -10.56 28.16 -27.67
N GLU A 64 -10.14 27.99 -28.93
CA GLU A 64 -9.81 26.68 -29.50
C GLU A 64 -8.58 26.06 -28.81
N GLU A 65 -7.51 26.83 -28.64
CA GLU A 65 -6.31 26.38 -27.92
C GLU A 65 -6.61 26.08 -26.42
N LYS A 66 -7.58 26.78 -25.81
CA LYS A 66 -8.05 26.47 -24.44
C LYS A 66 -8.81 25.14 -24.37
N VAL A 67 -9.67 24.85 -25.35
CA VAL A 67 -10.35 23.55 -25.48
C VAL A 67 -9.33 22.43 -25.71
N GLN A 68 -8.31 22.68 -26.54
CA GLN A 68 -7.21 21.75 -26.80
C GLN A 68 -6.37 21.40 -25.56
N LEU A 69 -6.18 22.33 -24.61
CA LEU A 69 -5.48 22.04 -23.34
C LEU A 69 -6.27 21.14 -22.37
N VAL A 70 -7.59 21.05 -22.51
CA VAL A 70 -8.46 20.24 -21.64
C VAL A 70 -9.05 19.01 -22.35
N SER A 71 -8.59 18.72 -23.57
CA SER A 71 -9.05 17.60 -24.40
C SER A 71 -7.87 16.71 -24.78
N GLY A 72 -7.95 15.42 -24.45
CA GLY A 72 -6.92 14.46 -24.86
C GLY A 72 -6.91 14.24 -26.37
N THR A 73 -5.73 14.06 -26.96
CA THR A 73 -5.55 13.72 -28.38
C THR A 73 -4.80 12.40 -28.56
N GLU A 74 -4.88 11.84 -29.77
CA GLU A 74 -3.97 10.78 -30.21
C GLU A 74 -2.51 11.26 -30.16
N GLY A 75 -1.58 10.32 -29.95
CA GLY A 75 -0.15 10.60 -29.80
C GLY A 75 0.61 9.41 -29.23
N PRO A 76 1.92 9.55 -28.95
CA PRO A 76 2.80 8.45 -28.55
C PRO A 76 2.72 8.07 -27.06
N CYS A 77 1.92 8.77 -26.25
CA CYS A 77 1.77 8.52 -24.82
C CYS A 77 0.33 8.08 -24.48
N VAL A 78 0.14 7.43 -23.32
CA VAL A 78 -1.18 6.97 -22.83
C VAL A 78 -2.22 8.10 -22.82
N GLY A 79 -1.81 9.31 -22.44
CA GLY A 79 -2.55 10.54 -22.69
C GLY A 79 -1.66 11.61 -23.32
N ASN A 80 -2.23 12.41 -24.22
CA ASN A 80 -1.50 13.48 -24.91
C ASN A 80 -2.33 14.76 -24.89
N ILE A 81 -1.70 15.89 -24.58
CA ILE A 81 -2.23 17.23 -24.83
C ILE A 81 -1.47 17.81 -26.02
N THR A 82 -2.19 18.35 -27.01
CA THR A 82 -1.61 18.76 -28.30
C THR A 82 -0.65 19.96 -28.20
N PRO A 83 0.38 20.07 -29.08
CA PRO A 83 1.27 21.22 -29.13
C PRO A 83 0.57 22.51 -29.58
N ILE A 84 0.91 23.63 -28.93
CA ILE A 84 0.46 24.98 -29.29
C ILE A 84 1.68 25.74 -29.83
N ASN A 85 2.06 25.39 -31.06
CA ASN A 85 3.28 25.86 -31.74
C ASN A 85 3.39 27.39 -31.78
N ARG A 86 2.25 28.10 -31.85
CA ARG A 86 2.18 29.58 -31.83
C ARG A 86 2.78 30.21 -30.57
N LEU A 87 2.72 29.50 -29.44
CA LEU A 87 3.31 29.92 -28.15
C LEU A 87 4.51 29.05 -27.75
N ASN A 88 5.12 28.32 -28.71
CA ASN A 88 6.26 27.42 -28.47
C ASN A 88 6.01 26.34 -27.38
N PHE A 89 4.75 25.90 -27.23
CA PHE A 89 4.36 24.87 -26.27
C PHE A 89 4.31 23.50 -26.96
N SER A 90 5.09 22.54 -26.46
CA SER A 90 5.30 21.21 -27.05
C SER A 90 4.17 20.20 -26.82
N GLY A 91 3.09 20.59 -26.14
CA GLY A 91 2.10 19.65 -25.64
C GLY A 91 2.55 19.01 -24.32
N LEU A 92 1.77 18.05 -23.82
CA LEU A 92 2.12 17.23 -22.65
C LEU A 92 2.00 15.74 -22.99
N CYS A 93 3.02 14.97 -22.59
CA CYS A 93 2.97 13.51 -22.57
C CYS A 93 2.59 13.02 -21.17
N ILE A 94 1.57 12.17 -21.09
CA ILE A 94 1.01 11.61 -19.86
C ILE A 94 1.15 10.08 -19.96
N GLN A 95 1.77 9.45 -18.95
CA GLN A 95 2.09 8.01 -19.00
C GLN A 95 1.68 7.26 -17.73
N ASN A 96 1.24 6.01 -17.91
CA ASN A 96 1.13 5.01 -16.84
C ASN A 96 2.53 4.54 -16.39
N GLY A 97 2.74 4.12 -15.15
CA GLY A 97 1.81 4.04 -14.03
C GLY A 97 2.53 4.04 -12.67
N PRO A 98 1.87 3.60 -11.58
CA PRO A 98 2.36 3.74 -10.22
C PRO A 98 3.56 2.86 -9.82
N MET A 99 4.05 1.90 -10.62
CA MET A 99 5.26 1.09 -10.33
C MET A 99 6.36 1.12 -11.40
N ALA A 100 6.06 1.57 -12.61
CA ALA A 100 6.95 1.52 -13.77
C ALA A 100 6.42 2.45 -14.86
N LEU A 101 7.22 2.75 -15.90
CA LEU A 101 6.67 3.29 -17.13
C LEU A 101 6.09 2.12 -17.95
N GLU A 102 4.76 2.02 -17.98
CA GLU A 102 3.97 0.88 -18.49
C GLU A 102 4.50 0.34 -19.83
N GLN A 103 4.58 1.23 -20.83
CA GLN A 103 4.97 0.92 -22.21
C GLN A 103 6.47 1.20 -22.47
N GLY A 104 7.25 1.37 -21.40
CA GLY A 104 8.66 1.70 -21.47
C GLY A 104 9.51 0.53 -21.95
N THR A 105 10.39 0.75 -22.92
CA THR A 105 11.50 -0.15 -23.21
C THR A 105 12.78 0.41 -22.61
N TYR A 106 13.65 -0.45 -22.07
CA TYR A 106 14.85 -0.04 -21.31
C TYR A 106 14.48 0.88 -20.13
N THR A 107 13.62 0.36 -19.27
CA THR A 107 13.10 0.95 -18.02
C THR A 107 13.06 -0.13 -16.94
N SER A 108 13.04 0.28 -15.68
CA SER A 108 12.91 -0.59 -14.52
C SER A 108 11.45 -0.81 -14.13
N VAL A 109 11.19 -2.00 -13.55
CA VAL A 109 9.94 -2.29 -12.84
C VAL A 109 10.24 -2.32 -11.34
N PHE A 110 9.82 -1.26 -10.65
CA PHE A 110 10.03 -1.07 -9.22
C PHE A 110 9.03 -1.91 -8.40
N PRO A 111 9.25 -2.11 -7.09
CA PRO A 111 8.28 -2.82 -6.23
C PRO A 111 6.91 -2.14 -6.24
N ALA A 112 5.83 -2.85 -5.95
CA ALA A 112 4.49 -2.26 -5.84
C ALA A 112 4.35 -1.29 -4.64
N GLY A 113 3.30 -0.48 -4.64
CA GLY A 113 3.00 0.43 -3.52
C GLY A 113 2.81 -0.33 -2.21
N LEU A 114 2.15 -1.50 -2.27
CA LEU A 114 1.95 -2.41 -1.14
C LEU A 114 3.27 -2.94 -0.57
N THR A 115 4.23 -3.29 -1.43
CA THR A 115 5.58 -3.72 -1.04
C THR A 115 6.35 -2.60 -0.32
N ILE A 116 6.09 -1.34 -0.70
CA ILE A 116 6.69 -0.16 -0.07
C ILE A 116 5.98 0.19 1.24
N ALA A 117 4.66 0.04 1.30
CA ALA A 117 3.93 0.13 2.56
C ALA A 117 4.47 -0.86 3.58
N ALA A 118 4.77 -2.09 3.15
CA ALA A 118 5.40 -3.10 3.98
C ALA A 118 6.82 -2.73 4.47
N THR A 119 7.50 -1.74 3.86
CA THR A 119 8.78 -1.24 4.40
C THR A 119 8.60 -0.38 5.65
N TRP A 120 7.48 0.33 5.79
CA TRP A 120 7.27 1.40 6.78
C TRP A 120 8.41 2.44 6.82
N ASP A 121 8.99 2.74 5.65
CA ASP A 121 10.15 3.62 5.49
C ASP A 121 9.84 4.76 4.51
N LYS A 122 9.60 5.95 5.07
CA LYS A 122 9.33 7.19 4.34
C LYS A 122 10.44 7.53 3.33
N ASN A 123 11.68 7.34 3.75
CA ASN A 123 12.83 7.54 2.89
C ASN A 123 12.81 6.56 1.70
N ILE A 124 12.55 5.26 1.89
CA ILE A 124 12.44 4.31 0.76
C ILE A 124 11.32 4.71 -0.23
N ALA A 125 10.17 5.18 0.26
CA ALA A 125 9.07 5.66 -0.59
C ALA A 125 9.48 6.84 -1.49
N TYR A 126 10.21 7.83 -0.95
CA TYR A 126 10.80 8.92 -1.75
C TYR A 126 11.66 8.38 -2.90
N GLN A 127 12.47 7.34 -2.67
CA GLN A 127 13.43 6.88 -3.68
C GLN A 127 12.76 6.25 -4.86
N ARG A 128 11.75 5.44 -4.61
CA ARG A 128 10.93 4.86 -5.65
C ARG A 128 10.30 5.96 -6.48
N GLY A 129 9.72 6.98 -5.83
CA GLY A 129 9.28 8.20 -6.51
C GLY A 129 10.38 8.82 -7.36
N ARG A 130 11.60 8.95 -6.82
CA ARG A 130 12.72 9.68 -7.43
C ARG A 130 13.30 8.96 -8.63
N HIS A 131 13.51 7.65 -8.54
CA HIS A 131 14.04 6.83 -9.64
C HIS A 131 12.97 6.61 -10.73
N MET A 132 11.69 6.43 -10.37
CA MET A 132 10.60 6.47 -11.37
C MET A 132 10.57 7.83 -12.07
N GLY A 133 10.64 8.94 -11.33
CA GLY A 133 10.69 10.29 -11.90
C GLY A 133 11.84 10.51 -12.90
N ASP A 134 13.05 10.02 -12.60
CA ASP A 134 14.19 10.07 -13.54
C ASP A 134 13.90 9.29 -14.83
N GLU A 135 13.33 8.09 -14.74
CA GLU A 135 13.03 7.28 -15.92
C GLU A 135 11.93 7.90 -16.78
N PHE A 136 10.81 8.32 -16.18
CA PHE A 136 9.72 8.98 -16.91
C PHE A 136 10.19 10.28 -17.58
N ARG A 137 11.00 11.09 -16.90
CA ARG A 137 11.63 12.28 -17.49
C ARG A 137 12.59 11.93 -18.62
N GLY A 138 13.41 10.90 -18.43
CA GLY A 138 14.35 10.37 -19.44
C GLY A 138 13.66 9.83 -20.70
N LYS A 139 12.38 9.45 -20.60
CA LYS A 139 11.52 9.03 -21.73
C LYS A 139 10.59 10.15 -22.25
N GLY A 140 10.72 11.38 -21.74
CA GLY A 140 9.97 12.55 -22.20
C GLY A 140 8.55 12.69 -21.63
N SER A 141 8.18 11.91 -20.60
CA SER A 141 6.91 12.12 -19.92
C SER A 141 6.91 13.42 -19.12
N HIS A 142 5.78 14.12 -19.18
CA HIS A 142 5.54 15.34 -18.42
C HIS A 142 4.72 15.04 -17.16
N VAL A 143 3.92 13.96 -17.18
CA VAL A 143 3.02 13.55 -16.09
C VAL A 143 3.10 12.03 -15.87
N ILE A 144 3.26 11.61 -14.62
CA ILE A 144 3.10 10.24 -14.14
C ILE A 144 1.66 10.05 -13.64
N LEU A 145 0.96 9.04 -14.15
CA LEU A 145 -0.34 8.60 -13.63
C LEU A 145 -0.16 7.73 -12.37
N GLY A 146 0.37 8.36 -11.32
CA GLY A 146 0.71 7.75 -10.05
C GLY A 146 1.28 8.77 -9.07
N PRO A 147 1.53 8.39 -7.80
CA PRO A 147 1.22 7.09 -7.19
C PRO A 147 -0.29 6.91 -6.95
N SER A 148 -0.69 5.79 -6.32
CA SER A 148 -2.08 5.54 -5.93
C SER A 148 -2.30 5.62 -4.42
N ALA A 149 -3.41 6.24 -4.02
CA ALA A 149 -4.02 6.16 -2.69
C ALA A 149 -5.46 5.59 -2.76
N GLY A 150 -5.85 5.06 -3.94
CA GLY A 150 -7.20 4.64 -4.27
C GLY A 150 -7.16 3.53 -5.34
N PRO A 151 -7.51 2.27 -5.01
CA PRO A 151 -8.16 1.83 -3.78
C PRO A 151 -7.27 1.94 -2.54
N LEU A 152 -7.87 2.34 -1.42
CA LEU A 152 -7.23 2.32 -0.10
C LEU A 152 -7.15 0.89 0.47
N GLY A 153 -8.11 0.02 0.11
CA GLY A 153 -8.18 -1.37 0.60
C GLY A 153 -9.42 -1.71 1.45
N ARG A 154 -10.57 -1.06 1.22
CA ARG A 154 -11.86 -1.42 1.90
C ARG A 154 -12.16 -2.92 1.78
N HIS A 155 -11.97 -3.49 0.59
CA HIS A 155 -12.19 -4.90 0.31
C HIS A 155 -10.86 -5.59 0.03
N THR A 156 -10.60 -6.72 0.68
CA THR A 156 -9.33 -7.46 0.60
C THR A 156 -9.03 -8.07 -0.78
N LEU A 157 -10.07 -8.62 -1.42
CA LEU A 157 -10.05 -9.09 -2.82
C LEU A 157 -9.80 -8.00 -3.89
N GLY A 158 -9.75 -6.71 -3.52
CA GLY A 158 -9.68 -5.59 -4.46
C GLY A 158 -8.53 -5.68 -5.47
N GLY A 159 -8.85 -5.78 -6.77
CA GLY A 159 -7.91 -6.14 -7.84
C GLY A 159 -6.69 -5.20 -8.00
N ARG A 160 -6.82 -3.93 -7.55
CA ARG A 160 -5.75 -2.91 -7.62
C ARG A 160 -5.20 -2.49 -6.26
N ASN A 161 -5.51 -3.21 -5.17
CA ASN A 161 -5.03 -2.88 -3.83
C ASN A 161 -3.49 -2.78 -3.75
N TRP A 162 -2.78 -3.55 -4.59
CA TRP A 162 -1.32 -3.55 -4.66
C TRP A 162 -0.69 -2.26 -5.20
N GLU A 163 -1.41 -1.49 -6.02
CA GLU A 163 -0.94 -0.21 -6.55
C GLU A 163 -0.99 0.90 -5.49
N GLY A 164 -1.94 0.78 -4.55
CA GLY A 164 -2.01 1.59 -3.34
C GLY A 164 -0.97 1.16 -2.30
N PHE A 165 -1.08 1.68 -1.09
CA PHE A 165 -0.15 1.39 0.01
C PHE A 165 -0.78 0.51 1.09
N SER A 166 -1.82 1.01 1.78
CA SER A 166 -2.39 0.35 2.95
C SER A 166 -3.85 0.75 3.21
N PRO A 167 -4.71 -0.15 3.75
CA PRO A 167 -6.01 0.21 4.31
C PRO A 167 -5.96 1.20 5.49
N ASP A 168 -4.78 1.60 5.98
CA ASP A 168 -4.64 2.74 6.88
C ASP A 168 -4.35 4.07 6.13
N PRO A 169 -5.17 5.13 6.31
CA PRO A 169 -4.97 6.44 5.67
C PRO A 169 -3.77 7.24 6.21
N TYR A 170 -3.24 6.98 7.41
CA TYR A 170 -2.02 7.64 7.90
C TYR A 170 -0.79 7.01 7.24
N LEU A 171 -0.67 5.67 7.25
CA LEU A 171 0.41 4.97 6.55
C LEU A 171 0.40 5.24 5.04
N THR A 172 -0.78 5.20 4.42
CA THR A 172 -0.93 5.58 3.01
C THR A 172 -0.59 7.06 2.82
N GLY A 173 -1.08 7.96 3.67
CA GLY A 173 -0.84 9.40 3.56
C GLY A 173 0.64 9.76 3.56
N GLU A 174 1.41 9.25 4.53
CA GLU A 174 2.85 9.51 4.69
C GLU A 174 3.70 8.94 3.53
N LEU A 175 3.37 7.74 3.01
CA LEU A 175 4.17 7.11 1.95
C LEU A 175 3.77 7.57 0.54
N PHE A 176 2.49 7.91 0.33
CA PHE A 176 2.01 8.59 -0.87
C PHE A 176 2.62 9.99 -1.00
N THR A 177 2.66 10.72 0.12
CA THR A 177 3.42 11.97 0.32
C THR A 177 4.85 11.79 -0.17
N GLU A 178 5.65 10.93 0.47
CA GLU A 178 7.06 10.78 0.09
C GLU A 178 7.25 10.35 -1.37
N THR A 179 6.39 9.49 -1.91
CA THR A 179 6.49 9.05 -3.31
C THR A 179 6.27 10.18 -4.32
N ILE A 180 5.36 11.12 -4.05
CA ILE A 180 5.09 12.25 -4.96
C ILE A 180 6.28 13.20 -5.06
N LEU A 181 7.03 13.39 -3.98
CA LEU A 181 8.25 14.20 -4.03
C LEU A 181 9.25 13.68 -5.01
N GLY A 182 9.56 12.40 -4.94
CA GLY A 182 10.61 11.87 -5.78
C GLY A 182 10.28 12.13 -7.25
N ILE A 183 8.99 11.99 -7.60
CA ILE A 183 8.46 12.33 -8.92
C ILE A 183 8.63 13.83 -9.24
N GLN A 184 8.27 14.72 -8.33
CA GLN A 184 8.34 16.18 -8.53
C GLN A 184 9.76 16.77 -8.46
N ASP A 185 10.62 16.27 -7.59
CA ASP A 185 12.05 16.60 -7.46
C ASP A 185 12.89 15.99 -8.62
N ALA A 186 12.34 15.02 -9.36
CA ALA A 186 12.84 14.65 -10.67
C ALA A 186 12.45 15.66 -11.77
N GLY A 187 11.44 16.49 -11.53
CA GLY A 187 10.87 17.41 -12.52
C GLY A 187 9.83 16.74 -13.43
N VAL A 188 8.98 15.87 -12.89
CA VAL A 188 7.79 15.32 -13.55
C VAL A 188 6.57 15.61 -12.68
N GLN A 189 5.40 15.86 -13.28
CA GLN A 189 4.17 16.04 -12.51
C GLN A 189 3.65 14.68 -12.01
N ALA A 190 3.22 14.61 -10.75
CA ALA A 190 2.54 13.43 -10.19
C ALA A 190 1.02 13.61 -10.18
N ARG A 191 0.27 12.54 -9.89
CA ARG A 191 -1.12 12.63 -9.43
C ARG A 191 -1.14 13.29 -8.04
N TYR A 192 -1.82 14.43 -7.90
CA TYR A 192 -1.65 15.39 -6.79
C TYR A 192 -2.07 14.91 -5.37
N LEU A 193 -1.12 14.98 -4.42
CA LEU A 193 -1.24 15.56 -3.07
C LEU A 193 0.19 15.91 -2.55
N CYS A 194 0.40 16.78 -1.55
CA CYS A 194 1.62 17.62 -1.45
C CYS A 194 2.68 17.26 -0.33
N PRO A 195 4.02 17.17 -0.57
CA PRO A 195 4.98 16.51 0.37
C PRO A 195 6.46 17.08 0.56
N PHE A 196 7.34 16.47 1.43
CA PHE A 196 8.88 16.53 1.60
C PHE A 196 9.43 15.33 2.49
N ARG A 197 10.61 14.59 2.43
CA ARG A 197 11.95 14.38 1.68
C ARG A 197 12.81 13.18 2.28
N GLN A 198 13.92 12.51 1.80
CA GLN A 198 14.88 12.45 0.62
C GLN A 198 15.96 11.26 0.63
N ALA A 199 16.44 10.67 -0.51
CA ALA A 199 17.82 10.09 -0.78
C ALA A 199 18.38 8.60 -0.52
N VAL A 200 18.04 7.49 -1.24
CA VAL A 200 18.58 6.05 -1.22
C VAL A 200 18.33 5.28 -2.60
N ARG A 201 18.53 3.94 -2.74
CA ARG A 201 18.48 3.10 -3.99
C ARG A 201 17.50 1.90 -3.98
N ALA A 202 17.14 1.40 -5.17
CA ALA A 202 16.01 0.47 -5.42
C ALA A 202 16.06 -0.94 -4.77
N GLY A 203 17.11 -1.75 -4.95
CA GLY A 203 17.11 -3.16 -4.49
C GLY A 203 16.94 -3.35 -2.97
N VAL A 204 17.32 -2.33 -2.20
CA VAL A 204 17.12 -2.28 -0.74
C VAL A 204 15.64 -2.25 -0.36
N ALA A 205 14.78 -1.68 -1.21
CA ALA A 205 13.36 -1.50 -0.92
C ALA A 205 12.63 -2.84 -0.71
N THR A 206 12.86 -3.83 -1.58
CA THR A 206 12.17 -5.12 -1.51
C THR A 206 12.62 -5.95 -0.30
N ALA A 207 13.92 -6.02 -0.03
CA ALA A 207 14.43 -6.72 1.16
C ALA A 207 13.99 -6.03 2.47
N ALA A 208 13.85 -4.70 2.46
CA ALA A 208 13.32 -3.93 3.59
C ALA A 208 11.78 -4.04 3.76
N GLY A 209 11.06 -4.47 2.72
CA GLY A 209 9.59 -4.65 2.69
C GLY A 209 9.14 -6.11 2.80
N THR A 210 10.09 -7.06 2.78
CA THR A 210 9.81 -8.48 3.05
C THR A 210 9.49 -8.66 4.53
N VAL A 211 8.32 -9.23 4.82
CA VAL A 211 7.80 -9.40 6.18
C VAL A 211 7.98 -10.86 6.61
N LEU A 212 8.75 -11.09 7.66
CA LEU A 212 8.89 -12.41 8.28
C LEU A 212 7.75 -12.64 9.27
N LEU A 213 6.86 -13.60 9.00
CA LEU A 213 5.66 -13.86 9.82
C LEU A 213 5.85 -15.00 10.83
N LYS A 214 6.65 -16.01 10.48
CA LYS A 214 6.98 -17.15 11.34
C LYS A 214 8.48 -17.42 11.23
N ASN A 215 9.13 -17.76 12.34
CA ASN A 215 10.48 -18.30 12.37
C ASN A 215 10.67 -19.10 13.67
N ILE A 216 10.37 -20.39 13.65
CA ILE A 216 10.62 -21.31 14.77
C ILE A 216 11.96 -22.04 14.58
N ASN A 217 12.50 -22.60 15.67
CA ASN A 217 13.78 -23.33 15.70
C ASN A 217 15.02 -22.55 15.22
N ASN A 218 14.89 -21.25 14.95
CA ASN A 218 15.88 -20.42 14.25
C ASN A 218 16.24 -20.96 12.85
N THR A 219 15.26 -21.52 12.12
CA THR A 219 15.47 -21.98 10.73
C THR A 219 16.04 -20.88 9.84
N LEU A 220 15.58 -19.63 10.03
CA LEU A 220 16.13 -18.47 9.35
C LEU A 220 16.93 -17.56 10.30
N PRO A 221 18.02 -16.93 9.84
CA PRO A 221 18.54 -17.01 8.48
C PRO A 221 19.35 -18.29 8.23
N LEU A 222 19.21 -18.85 7.02
CA LEU A 222 19.91 -20.04 6.54
C LEU A 222 21.42 -19.87 6.71
N LYS A 223 22.09 -20.95 7.16
CA LYS A 223 23.55 -20.98 7.33
C LYS A 223 24.20 -21.61 6.09
N SER A 224 24.52 -22.89 6.18
CA SER A 224 25.07 -23.68 5.07
C SER A 224 24.29 -25.01 4.97
N PRO A 225 22.99 -24.98 4.58
CA PRO A 225 22.24 -26.20 4.31
C PRO A 225 22.92 -26.95 3.16
N LYS A 226 23.19 -28.25 3.31
CA LYS A 226 23.88 -29.05 2.29
C LYS A 226 22.94 -29.51 1.18
N ARG A 227 21.64 -29.54 1.45
CA ARG A 227 20.58 -29.99 0.56
C ARG A 227 19.40 -29.02 0.62
N VAL A 228 19.11 -28.34 -0.48
CA VAL A 228 17.98 -27.40 -0.61
C VAL A 228 17.00 -27.96 -1.64
N GLY A 229 15.72 -28.04 -1.27
CA GLY A 229 14.61 -28.26 -2.19
C GLY A 229 13.89 -26.94 -2.49
N ILE A 230 13.56 -26.65 -3.75
CA ILE A 230 12.67 -25.54 -4.14
C ILE A 230 11.39 -26.10 -4.75
N PHE A 231 10.26 -25.57 -4.33
CA PHE A 231 8.93 -26.03 -4.70
C PHE A 231 8.01 -24.86 -5.06
N GLY A 232 7.05 -25.11 -5.93
CA GLY A 232 6.03 -24.13 -6.32
C GLY A 232 6.36 -23.40 -7.63
N ASN A 233 5.30 -23.12 -8.41
CA ASN A 233 5.36 -22.55 -9.75
C ASN A 233 5.75 -21.05 -9.81
N ASP A 234 5.77 -20.37 -8.66
CA ASP A 234 6.28 -19.01 -8.49
C ASP A 234 7.81 -18.92 -8.44
N ALA A 235 8.54 -19.98 -8.06
CA ALA A 235 9.99 -19.86 -7.87
C ALA A 235 10.80 -19.61 -9.16
N GLY A 236 10.23 -19.90 -10.33
CA GLY A 236 10.94 -19.93 -11.62
C GLY A 236 10.87 -18.65 -12.45
N ASP A 237 11.42 -18.74 -13.66
CA ASP A 237 11.35 -17.71 -14.70
C ASP A 237 10.00 -17.79 -15.46
N PHE A 238 9.59 -16.70 -16.11
CA PHE A 238 8.36 -16.69 -16.90
C PHE A 238 8.49 -17.58 -18.15
N VAL A 239 7.66 -18.63 -18.25
CA VAL A 239 7.74 -19.57 -19.39
C VAL A 239 6.98 -19.10 -20.63
N ASN A 240 5.97 -18.23 -20.45
CA ASN A 240 5.06 -17.81 -21.52
C ASN A 240 5.37 -16.40 -22.08
N GLY A 241 6.18 -15.59 -21.39
CA GLY A 241 6.59 -14.25 -21.82
C GLY A 241 6.77 -13.25 -20.67
N MET A 242 7.50 -12.16 -20.93
CA MET A 242 7.74 -11.05 -19.98
C MET A 242 7.10 -9.72 -20.40
N SER A 243 6.25 -9.73 -21.43
CA SER A 243 5.72 -8.52 -22.05
C SER A 243 4.47 -8.00 -21.34
N TYR A 244 4.25 -6.68 -21.39
CA TYR A 244 3.05 -6.00 -20.86
C TYR A 244 1.73 -6.66 -21.30
N TRP A 245 1.61 -7.04 -22.57
CA TRP A 245 0.44 -7.75 -23.12
C TRP A 245 0.20 -9.14 -22.52
N PHE A 246 1.19 -9.73 -21.84
CA PHE A 246 1.01 -11.00 -21.16
C PHE A 246 0.18 -10.87 -19.87
N PHE A 247 0.31 -9.73 -19.19
CA PHE A 247 -0.41 -9.46 -17.94
C PHE A 247 -1.81 -8.86 -18.17
N ASN A 248 -2.09 -8.36 -19.38
CA ASN A 248 -3.42 -7.90 -19.78
C ASN A 248 -4.15 -8.97 -20.60
N GLY A 249 -4.78 -9.93 -19.89
CA GLY A 249 -5.75 -10.86 -20.46
C GLY A 249 -5.22 -12.23 -20.91
N VAL A 250 -3.93 -12.53 -20.76
CA VAL A 250 -3.45 -13.92 -20.97
C VAL A 250 -3.59 -14.72 -19.67
N GLY A 251 -4.69 -15.45 -19.55
CA GLY A 251 -5.05 -16.26 -18.37
C GLY A 251 -4.18 -17.49 -18.08
N ASN A 252 -2.86 -17.43 -18.33
CA ASN A 252 -1.90 -18.43 -17.84
C ASN A 252 -0.56 -17.77 -17.44
N TYR A 253 -0.54 -17.25 -16.22
CA TYR A 253 0.65 -16.89 -15.46
C TYR A 253 1.10 -18.04 -14.51
N GLU A 254 0.79 -19.30 -14.85
CA GLU A 254 1.04 -20.47 -13.98
C GLU A 254 2.53 -20.57 -13.57
N TYR A 255 3.47 -20.39 -14.50
CA TYR A 255 4.91 -20.48 -14.21
C TYR A 255 5.63 -19.14 -14.35
N GLY A 256 6.41 -18.80 -13.32
CA GLY A 256 7.18 -17.56 -13.22
C GLY A 256 6.88 -16.79 -11.94
N VAL A 257 7.87 -16.07 -11.41
CA VAL A 257 7.73 -15.28 -10.19
C VAL A 257 6.75 -14.10 -10.36
N LEU A 258 5.85 -13.90 -9.40
CA LEU A 258 4.87 -12.82 -9.44
C LEU A 258 5.49 -11.47 -9.03
N ALA A 259 6.29 -10.89 -9.94
CA ALA A 259 7.01 -9.65 -9.72
C ALA A 259 6.14 -8.37 -9.73
N ALA A 260 4.98 -8.41 -10.42
CA ALA A 260 4.04 -7.29 -10.59
C ALA A 260 2.60 -7.82 -10.83
N GLY A 261 1.59 -6.97 -10.66
CA GLY A 261 0.18 -7.27 -11.00
C GLY A 261 -0.20 -6.79 -12.40
N GLY A 262 -1.47 -6.94 -12.77
CA GLY A 262 -2.00 -6.63 -14.11
C GLY A 262 -2.65 -5.25 -14.26
N GLY A 263 -2.85 -4.82 -15.51
CA GLY A 263 -3.43 -3.51 -15.84
C GLY A 263 -2.42 -2.36 -15.90
N SER A 264 -2.94 -1.14 -15.86
CA SER A 264 -2.18 0.12 -15.92
C SER A 264 -1.27 0.39 -14.73
N GLY A 265 -1.35 -0.43 -13.68
CA GLY A 265 -0.39 -0.47 -12.58
C GLY A 265 1.02 -0.95 -12.98
N SER A 266 1.11 -1.74 -14.05
CA SER A 266 2.23 -2.64 -14.38
C SER A 266 3.36 -1.99 -15.21
N GLY A 267 4.30 -2.81 -15.70
CA GLY A 267 5.37 -2.35 -16.59
C GLY A 267 6.05 -3.49 -17.37
N LEU A 268 6.68 -3.14 -18.49
CA LEU A 268 7.49 -4.04 -19.28
C LEU A 268 8.84 -4.31 -18.59
N PHE A 269 9.10 -5.57 -18.24
CA PHE A 269 10.36 -5.99 -17.65
C PHE A 269 11.50 -6.03 -18.68
N THR A 270 12.59 -5.31 -18.40
CA THR A 270 13.86 -5.46 -19.14
C THR A 270 14.52 -6.81 -18.81
N TYR A 271 14.39 -7.26 -17.56
CA TYR A 271 14.69 -8.60 -17.05
C TYR A 271 13.90 -8.81 -15.75
N VAL A 272 13.86 -10.05 -15.24
CA VAL A 272 13.53 -10.37 -13.84
C VAL A 272 14.47 -11.47 -13.38
N VAL A 273 15.07 -11.32 -12.19
CA VAL A 273 15.82 -12.39 -11.54
C VAL A 273 14.84 -13.24 -10.73
N SER A 274 14.68 -14.52 -11.07
CA SER A 274 13.78 -15.41 -10.32
C SER A 274 14.39 -15.89 -9.01
N PRO A 275 13.58 -16.26 -7.99
CA PRO A 275 14.09 -16.89 -6.77
C PRO A 275 14.95 -18.13 -7.06
N LEU A 276 14.56 -18.97 -8.02
CA LEU A 276 15.34 -20.12 -8.45
C LEU A 276 16.68 -19.73 -9.07
N GLU A 277 16.74 -18.66 -9.86
CA GLU A 277 18.01 -18.15 -10.40
C GLU A 277 18.93 -17.66 -9.27
N ALA A 278 18.46 -16.75 -8.41
CA ALA A 278 19.27 -16.20 -7.33
C ALA A 278 19.73 -17.27 -6.34
N ILE A 279 18.87 -18.25 -6.01
CA ILE A 279 19.26 -19.37 -5.15
C ILE A 279 20.30 -20.27 -5.86
N LYS A 280 20.16 -20.56 -7.16
CA LYS A 280 21.19 -21.27 -7.95
C LYS A 280 22.54 -20.55 -7.87
N GLN A 281 22.56 -19.22 -8.02
CA GLN A 281 23.77 -18.41 -7.92
C GLN A 281 24.38 -18.48 -6.50
N ARG A 282 23.56 -18.37 -5.45
CA ARG A 282 24.00 -18.45 -4.04
C ARG A 282 24.58 -19.82 -3.68
N VAL A 283 23.88 -20.90 -3.98
CA VAL A 283 24.24 -22.26 -3.51
C VAL A 283 25.27 -22.96 -4.40
N GLY A 284 25.38 -22.57 -5.68
CA GLY A 284 26.29 -23.17 -6.65
C GLY A 284 27.78 -22.93 -6.37
N LEU A 285 28.11 -21.96 -5.52
CA LEU A 285 29.48 -21.66 -5.09
C LEU A 285 29.92 -22.50 -3.87
N ASP A 286 28.97 -22.89 -3.02
CA ASP A 286 29.23 -23.51 -1.70
C ASP A 286 29.15 -25.05 -1.71
N GLY A 287 29.01 -25.68 -2.88
CA GLY A 287 28.91 -27.14 -3.03
C GLY A 287 27.61 -27.75 -2.48
N THR A 288 26.58 -26.94 -2.31
CA THR A 288 25.26 -27.33 -1.81
C THR A 288 24.44 -28.00 -2.92
N LEU A 289 23.79 -29.13 -2.62
CA LEU A 289 22.92 -29.83 -3.56
C LEU A 289 21.55 -29.13 -3.63
N LEU A 290 21.27 -28.50 -4.77
CA LEU A 290 19.97 -27.92 -5.09
C LEU A 290 19.15 -28.86 -5.97
N GLN A 291 17.89 -29.11 -5.60
CA GLN A 291 16.89 -29.78 -6.43
C GLN A 291 15.58 -29.00 -6.41
N TYR A 292 14.74 -29.14 -7.44
CA TYR A 292 13.49 -28.39 -7.51
C TYR A 292 12.38 -29.08 -8.31
N VAL A 293 11.13 -28.81 -7.93
CA VAL A 293 9.92 -29.22 -8.67
C VAL A 293 8.98 -28.01 -8.71
N LEU A 294 8.77 -27.43 -9.89
CA LEU A 294 7.98 -26.20 -10.04
C LEU A 294 6.51 -26.44 -10.43
N ASN A 295 6.14 -27.64 -10.85
CA ASN A 295 4.77 -27.93 -11.28
C ASN A 295 3.91 -28.34 -10.09
N ASN A 296 3.00 -27.45 -9.67
CA ASN A 296 2.15 -27.64 -8.48
C ASN A 296 1.32 -28.94 -8.59
N THR A 297 0.70 -29.19 -9.75
CA THR A 297 -0.05 -30.44 -10.03
C THR A 297 0.83 -31.68 -9.86
N ALA A 298 2.10 -31.62 -10.29
CA ALA A 298 3.07 -32.69 -10.14
C ALA A 298 3.61 -32.84 -8.70
N ILE A 299 3.55 -31.81 -7.86
CA ILE A 299 3.86 -31.89 -6.42
C ILE A 299 2.71 -32.60 -5.69
N ILE A 300 1.48 -32.07 -5.82
CA ILE A 300 0.33 -32.51 -5.00
C ILE A 300 -0.15 -33.92 -5.33
N GLN A 301 0.19 -34.46 -6.51
CA GLN A 301 -0.15 -35.81 -6.95
C GLN A 301 0.17 -36.87 -5.89
N ASP A 302 -0.76 -37.80 -5.67
CA ASP A 302 -0.50 -38.99 -4.84
C ASP A 302 0.61 -39.86 -5.45
N ASP A 303 1.45 -40.38 -4.55
CA ASP A 303 2.71 -41.06 -4.86
C ASP A 303 3.56 -40.36 -5.95
N SER A 304 3.63 -39.03 -5.90
CA SER A 304 4.31 -38.21 -6.92
C SER A 304 5.72 -38.73 -7.23
N PRO A 305 5.97 -39.19 -8.48
CA PRO A 305 7.30 -39.66 -8.87
C PRO A 305 8.32 -38.52 -8.89
N ASN A 306 7.86 -37.26 -9.02
CA ASN A 306 8.71 -36.08 -9.03
C ASN A 306 9.27 -35.75 -7.64
N ILE A 307 8.47 -35.97 -6.59
CA ILE A 307 8.92 -35.84 -5.19
C ILE A 307 9.74 -37.09 -4.79
N ALA A 308 9.31 -38.29 -5.18
CA ALA A 308 10.00 -39.54 -4.87
C ALA A 308 11.38 -39.66 -5.54
N ALA A 309 11.62 -38.97 -6.66
CA ALA A 309 12.92 -38.95 -7.35
C ALA A 309 13.96 -38.01 -6.71
N LEU A 310 13.59 -37.17 -5.75
CA LEU A 310 14.52 -36.25 -5.07
C LEU A 310 15.47 -37.03 -4.16
N LEU A 311 16.78 -36.88 -4.34
CA LEU A 311 17.79 -37.65 -3.60
C LEU A 311 18.95 -36.75 -3.12
N PRO A 312 19.42 -36.86 -1.86
CA PRO A 312 18.88 -37.68 -0.76
C PRO A 312 17.65 -37.03 -0.13
N SER A 313 16.58 -37.81 0.02
CA SER A 313 15.27 -37.42 0.56
C SER A 313 15.19 -37.53 2.10
N PRO A 314 14.50 -36.62 2.81
CA PRO A 314 14.10 -35.26 2.40
C PRO A 314 15.29 -34.28 2.47
N PRO A 315 15.24 -33.11 1.79
CA PRO A 315 16.24 -32.04 1.91
C PRO A 315 16.47 -31.54 3.35
N ASP A 316 17.53 -30.74 3.56
CA ASP A 316 17.79 -30.08 4.87
C ASP A 316 16.84 -28.90 5.10
N VAL A 317 16.39 -28.26 4.00
CA VAL A 317 15.36 -27.21 3.98
C VAL A 317 14.58 -27.28 2.67
N CYS A 318 13.27 -27.06 2.75
CA CYS A 318 12.38 -26.99 1.60
C CYS A 318 11.79 -25.59 1.49
N LEU A 319 12.07 -24.89 0.39
CA LEU A 319 11.61 -23.53 0.12
C LEU A 319 10.40 -23.62 -0.82
N VAL A 320 9.22 -23.27 -0.34
CA VAL A 320 7.96 -23.27 -1.09
C VAL A 320 7.62 -21.84 -1.50
N PHE A 321 7.44 -21.60 -2.79
CA PHE A 321 7.08 -20.30 -3.35
C PHE A 321 5.64 -20.32 -3.86
N LEU A 322 4.82 -19.40 -3.34
CA LEU A 322 3.39 -19.27 -3.64
C LEU A 322 3.08 -17.91 -4.25
N LYS A 323 1.99 -17.84 -5.02
CA LYS A 323 1.50 -16.57 -5.56
C LYS A 323 -0.02 -16.42 -5.63
N SER A 324 -0.46 -15.17 -5.67
CA SER A 324 -1.86 -14.79 -5.95
C SER A 324 -1.94 -13.51 -6.78
N TRP A 325 -2.54 -13.63 -7.95
CA TRP A 325 -2.76 -12.57 -8.94
C TRP A 325 -3.71 -11.47 -8.47
N ALA A 326 -3.57 -10.29 -9.06
CA ALA A 326 -4.47 -9.15 -8.93
C ALA A 326 -4.28 -8.22 -10.14
N THR A 327 -5.35 -7.63 -10.67
CA THR A 327 -5.32 -6.81 -11.89
C THR A 327 -6.37 -5.69 -11.88
N GLU A 328 -6.19 -4.70 -12.74
CA GLU A 328 -7.25 -3.78 -13.15
C GLU A 328 -8.45 -4.52 -13.78
N ASN A 329 -9.65 -3.95 -13.62
CA ASN A 329 -10.96 -4.44 -14.06
C ASN A 329 -11.53 -5.72 -13.40
N GLU A 330 -10.72 -6.50 -12.69
CA GLU A 330 -11.17 -7.75 -12.05
C GLU A 330 -10.77 -7.82 -10.58
N ASP A 331 -11.75 -7.97 -9.68
CA ASP A 331 -11.49 -8.33 -8.29
C ASP A 331 -11.18 -9.82 -8.16
N ARG A 332 -10.33 -10.17 -7.18
CA ARG A 332 -9.94 -11.56 -6.90
C ARG A 332 -11.16 -12.38 -6.50
N THR A 333 -11.20 -13.65 -6.88
CA THR A 333 -12.30 -14.56 -6.52
C THR A 333 -12.19 -15.15 -5.11
N ASN A 334 -10.98 -15.16 -4.53
CA ASN A 334 -10.68 -15.80 -3.25
C ASN A 334 -9.38 -15.26 -2.62
N LEU A 335 -9.15 -15.58 -1.33
CA LEU A 335 -7.98 -15.15 -0.54
C LEU A 335 -6.89 -16.23 -0.39
N HIS A 336 -6.87 -17.27 -1.23
CA HIS A 336 -5.87 -18.34 -1.15
C HIS A 336 -4.72 -18.15 -2.13
N ALA A 337 -3.67 -18.98 -1.98
CA ALA A 337 -2.62 -19.12 -2.98
C ALA A 337 -3.15 -19.85 -4.22
N GLU A 338 -2.93 -19.28 -5.40
CA GLU A 338 -3.45 -19.82 -6.65
C GLU A 338 -2.70 -21.08 -7.09
N TRP A 339 -3.27 -21.79 -8.08
CA TRP A 339 -2.69 -23.02 -8.64
C TRP A 339 -2.43 -24.11 -7.59
N ASN A 340 -3.38 -24.29 -6.65
CA ASN A 340 -3.32 -25.26 -5.55
C ASN A 340 -2.14 -25.00 -4.59
N GLY A 341 -1.85 -23.73 -4.30
CA GLY A 341 -0.68 -23.33 -3.52
C GLY A 341 -0.73 -23.79 -2.06
N ASP A 342 -1.91 -23.82 -1.45
CA ASP A 342 -2.09 -24.30 -0.08
C ASP A 342 -1.87 -25.83 0.00
N GLU A 343 -2.37 -26.58 -0.98
CA GLU A 343 -2.12 -28.03 -1.10
C GLU A 343 -0.64 -28.35 -1.37
N VAL A 344 0.08 -27.49 -2.10
CA VAL A 344 1.54 -27.60 -2.25
C VAL A 344 2.25 -27.43 -0.90
N VAL A 345 1.82 -26.50 -0.04
CA VAL A 345 2.42 -26.40 1.31
C VAL A 345 2.13 -27.64 2.12
N GLU A 346 0.89 -28.14 2.19
CA GLU A 346 0.59 -29.33 3.00
C GLU A 346 1.27 -30.61 2.47
N LYS A 347 1.42 -30.75 1.15
CA LYS A 347 2.18 -31.85 0.55
C LYS A 347 3.67 -31.78 0.89
N ILE A 348 4.28 -30.59 0.83
CA ILE A 348 5.71 -30.43 1.15
C ILE A 348 5.95 -30.44 2.66
N SER A 349 5.06 -29.91 3.49
CA SER A 349 5.18 -29.87 4.94
C SER A 349 5.03 -31.26 5.57
N SER A 350 4.18 -32.14 5.01
CA SER A 350 4.07 -33.55 5.42
C SER A 350 5.30 -34.38 5.04
N TYR A 351 6.03 -33.98 3.99
CA TYR A 351 7.25 -34.61 3.50
C TYR A 351 8.55 -34.09 4.14
N CYS A 352 8.62 -32.78 4.41
CA CYS A 352 9.85 -32.07 4.73
C CYS A 352 9.75 -31.31 6.06
N PRO A 353 10.47 -31.75 7.12
CA PRO A 353 10.31 -31.23 8.48
C PRO A 353 10.82 -29.79 8.70
N ASN A 354 11.41 -29.18 7.67
CA ASN A 354 11.94 -27.83 7.70
C ASN A 354 11.49 -27.08 6.43
N THR A 355 10.19 -26.78 6.37
CA THR A 355 9.55 -26.09 5.25
C THR A 355 9.46 -24.59 5.52
N VAL A 356 10.04 -23.79 4.63
CA VAL A 356 9.95 -22.32 4.62
C VAL A 356 9.04 -21.91 3.47
N VAL A 357 8.02 -21.10 3.74
CA VAL A 357 7.09 -20.61 2.70
C VAL A 357 7.36 -19.13 2.40
N VAL A 358 7.41 -18.78 1.12
CA VAL A 358 7.50 -17.41 0.61
C VAL A 358 6.27 -17.13 -0.26
N THR A 359 5.65 -15.96 -0.08
CA THR A 359 4.48 -15.55 -0.89
C THR A 359 4.74 -14.24 -1.65
N HIS A 360 4.50 -14.26 -2.96
CA HIS A 360 4.41 -13.07 -3.81
C HIS A 360 2.95 -12.81 -4.17
N SER A 361 2.37 -11.69 -3.76
CA SER A 361 0.92 -11.48 -3.83
C SER A 361 0.54 -10.03 -4.09
N GLY A 362 -0.48 -9.84 -4.95
CA GLY A 362 -1.16 -8.57 -5.17
C GLY A 362 -2.17 -8.18 -4.07
N GLY A 363 -2.18 -8.88 -2.93
CA GLY A 363 -3.02 -8.54 -1.78
C GLY A 363 -2.93 -9.54 -0.64
N ILE A 364 -3.92 -9.47 0.26
CA ILE A 364 -3.98 -10.31 1.46
C ILE A 364 -4.23 -11.77 1.07
N ASN A 365 -3.50 -12.70 1.68
CA ASN A 365 -3.75 -14.14 1.59
C ASN A 365 -3.98 -14.73 2.97
N LEU A 366 -4.94 -15.65 3.08
CA LEU A 366 -5.05 -16.57 4.22
C LEU A 366 -3.96 -17.64 4.12
N MET A 367 -3.65 -18.25 5.26
CA MET A 367 -2.59 -19.25 5.39
C MET A 367 -3.06 -20.38 6.33
N PRO A 368 -3.97 -21.27 5.90
CA PRO A 368 -4.55 -22.31 6.77
C PRO A 368 -3.47 -23.27 7.30
N TRP A 369 -2.47 -23.58 6.46
CA TRP A 369 -1.29 -24.39 6.76
C TRP A 369 -0.27 -23.72 7.70
N ALA A 370 -0.44 -22.44 8.07
CA ALA A 370 0.58 -21.71 8.83
C ALA A 370 0.86 -22.28 10.23
N ASP A 371 -0.11 -22.99 10.82
CA ASP A 371 0.05 -23.66 12.13
C ASP A 371 0.73 -25.02 12.03
N HIS A 372 0.96 -25.56 10.82
CA HIS A 372 1.61 -26.84 10.63
C HIS A 372 3.04 -26.83 11.21
N HIS A 373 3.35 -27.86 12.01
CA HIS A 373 4.58 -27.92 12.81
C HIS A 373 5.87 -27.93 11.99
N ASN A 374 5.83 -28.54 10.79
CA ASN A 374 6.96 -28.56 9.85
C ASN A 374 7.10 -27.30 8.99
N VAL A 375 6.12 -26.38 9.02
CA VAL A 375 6.26 -25.04 8.42
C VAL A 375 7.04 -24.19 9.42
N THR A 376 8.35 -24.11 9.24
CA THR A 376 9.28 -23.52 10.22
C THR A 376 9.45 -22.02 10.04
N ALA A 377 9.31 -21.50 8.83
CA ALA A 377 9.28 -20.05 8.60
C ALA A 377 8.33 -19.64 7.46
N ILE A 378 7.86 -18.40 7.50
CA ILE A 378 6.90 -17.81 6.55
C ILE A 378 7.33 -16.38 6.23
N LEU A 379 7.41 -16.01 4.96
CA LEU A 379 7.73 -14.66 4.48
C LEU A 379 6.72 -14.17 3.45
N VAL A 380 6.33 -12.90 3.56
CA VAL A 380 5.54 -12.19 2.53
C VAL A 380 6.45 -11.18 1.84
N ALA A 381 6.66 -11.37 0.53
CA ALA A 381 7.49 -10.52 -0.32
C ALA A 381 6.65 -9.60 -1.25
N HIS A 382 5.32 -9.67 -1.16
CA HIS A 382 4.36 -8.83 -1.90
C HIS A 382 4.63 -8.87 -3.42
N LEU A 383 4.76 -7.73 -4.10
CA LEU A 383 5.14 -7.66 -5.50
C LEU A 383 6.52 -6.98 -5.61
N PRO A 384 7.61 -7.75 -5.79
CA PRO A 384 8.98 -7.29 -5.55
C PRO A 384 9.63 -6.46 -6.67
N GLY A 385 8.98 -6.35 -7.84
CA GLY A 385 9.64 -5.81 -9.04
C GLY A 385 10.72 -6.74 -9.59
N GLN A 386 11.62 -6.21 -10.43
CA GLN A 386 12.58 -7.02 -11.20
C GLN A 386 13.66 -7.77 -10.37
N GLU A 387 13.89 -7.36 -9.12
CA GLU A 387 14.92 -7.90 -8.22
C GLU A 387 14.38 -8.98 -7.26
N ALA A 388 13.31 -9.67 -7.66
CA ALA A 388 12.59 -10.66 -6.85
C ALA A 388 13.51 -11.70 -6.19
N GLY A 389 14.31 -12.40 -6.98
CA GLY A 389 15.21 -13.44 -6.49
C GLY A 389 16.34 -12.91 -5.61
N ASN A 390 16.98 -11.82 -6.00
CA ASN A 390 18.10 -11.23 -5.25
C ASN A 390 17.65 -10.80 -3.85
N SER A 391 16.56 -10.04 -3.78
CA SER A 391 16.05 -9.49 -2.52
C SER A 391 15.50 -10.54 -1.54
N ILE A 392 14.92 -11.64 -2.02
CA ILE A 392 14.51 -12.75 -1.13
C ILE A 392 15.71 -13.59 -0.66
N VAL A 393 16.75 -13.77 -1.48
CA VAL A 393 17.98 -14.49 -1.10
C VAL A 393 18.75 -13.76 0.01
N ASP A 394 18.89 -12.44 -0.11
CA ASP A 394 19.52 -11.59 0.91
C ASP A 394 18.86 -11.78 2.29
N VAL A 395 17.52 -11.87 2.33
CA VAL A 395 16.76 -12.12 3.56
C VAL A 395 16.91 -13.58 4.00
N LEU A 396 16.71 -14.56 3.11
CA LEU A 396 16.77 -15.99 3.45
C LEU A 396 18.11 -16.42 4.07
N TRP A 397 19.24 -15.91 3.57
CA TRP A 397 20.58 -16.17 4.14
C TRP A 397 21.00 -15.17 5.23
N GLY A 398 20.23 -14.09 5.44
CA GLY A 398 20.47 -13.12 6.50
C GLY A 398 21.60 -12.13 6.23
N ASP A 399 21.95 -11.91 4.96
CA ASP A 399 22.77 -10.78 4.54
C ASP A 399 22.01 -9.46 4.79
N VAL A 400 20.67 -9.51 4.70
CA VAL A 400 19.74 -8.49 5.21
C VAL A 400 18.88 -9.08 6.32
N ASN A 401 18.76 -8.36 7.45
CA ASN A 401 17.83 -8.69 8.51
C ASN A 401 16.40 -8.18 8.13
N PRO A 402 15.37 -9.05 8.07
CA PRO A 402 14.02 -8.65 7.72
C PRO A 402 13.52 -7.59 8.71
N SER A 403 12.95 -6.54 8.14
CA SER A 403 12.49 -5.36 8.86
C SER A 403 11.16 -4.82 8.32
N GLY A 404 10.54 -5.53 7.37
CA GLY A 404 9.20 -5.21 6.92
C GLY A 404 8.15 -5.51 7.99
N ARG A 405 7.00 -4.85 7.88
CA ARG A 405 5.83 -5.04 8.74
C ARG A 405 4.58 -5.09 7.87
N LEU A 406 3.60 -5.92 8.21
CA LEU A 406 2.37 -6.03 7.43
C LEU A 406 1.66 -4.67 7.31
N PRO A 407 1.38 -4.17 6.09
CA PRO A 407 0.61 -2.94 5.89
C PRO A 407 -0.91 -3.18 5.91
N TYR A 408 -1.35 -4.37 6.30
CA TYR A 408 -2.75 -4.83 6.40
C TYR A 408 -2.84 -5.95 7.46
N THR A 409 -4.05 -6.35 7.83
CA THR A 409 -4.31 -7.46 8.76
C THR A 409 -4.46 -8.79 7.99
N ILE A 410 -3.94 -9.89 8.54
CA ILE A 410 -4.22 -11.25 8.05
C ILE A 410 -5.14 -11.95 9.05
N ALA A 411 -6.39 -12.17 8.64
CA ALA A 411 -7.41 -12.88 9.42
C ALA A 411 -7.13 -14.38 9.56
N LYS A 412 -7.97 -15.07 10.34
CA LYS A 412 -7.97 -16.54 10.40
C LYS A 412 -8.87 -17.12 9.30
N GLU A 413 -10.06 -16.55 9.12
CA GLU A 413 -11.10 -17.07 8.21
C GLU A 413 -11.54 -16.03 7.16
N VAL A 414 -12.11 -16.49 6.05
CA VAL A 414 -12.65 -15.60 4.99
C VAL A 414 -13.83 -14.76 5.52
N SER A 415 -14.60 -15.31 6.45
CA SER A 415 -15.76 -14.66 7.09
C SER A 415 -15.42 -13.34 7.77
N ASP A 416 -14.18 -13.18 8.23
CA ASP A 416 -13.77 -12.06 9.07
C ASP A 416 -13.66 -10.74 8.27
N TYR A 417 -13.69 -10.83 6.93
CA TYR A 417 -13.76 -9.69 6.02
C TYR A 417 -15.18 -9.41 5.47
N SER A 418 -16.19 -10.17 5.90
CA SER A 418 -17.57 -10.04 5.39
C SER A 418 -18.25 -8.70 5.68
N PHE A 419 -17.66 -7.86 6.53
CA PHE A 419 -18.14 -6.52 6.88
C PHE A 419 -18.11 -5.51 5.72
N ALA A 420 -17.33 -5.77 4.67
CA ALA A 420 -17.18 -4.87 3.53
C ALA A 420 -17.18 -5.63 2.20
N PRO A 421 -18.33 -6.17 1.75
CA PRO A 421 -18.42 -6.98 0.53
C PRO A 421 -18.31 -6.15 -0.77
N ILE A 422 -17.98 -6.84 -1.87
CA ILE A 422 -18.15 -6.37 -3.26
C ILE A 422 -19.63 -6.50 -3.63
N THR A 423 -20.21 -5.43 -4.19
CA THR A 423 -21.56 -5.50 -4.79
C THR A 423 -21.51 -6.39 -6.03
N ASN A 424 -22.31 -7.46 -6.05
CA ASN A 424 -22.43 -8.37 -7.18
C ASN A 424 -23.90 -8.80 -7.32
N SER A 425 -24.48 -8.66 -8.51
CA SER A 425 -25.85 -9.10 -8.80
C SER A 425 -26.08 -9.31 -10.30
N THR A 426 -26.58 -10.49 -10.66
CA THR A 426 -27.01 -10.83 -12.02
C THR A 426 -28.23 -10.00 -12.49
N GLU A 427 -29.02 -9.48 -11.55
CA GLU A 427 -30.13 -8.57 -11.86
C GLU A 427 -29.61 -7.19 -12.27
N LEU A 428 -28.65 -6.64 -11.51
CA LEU A 428 -28.04 -5.34 -11.79
C LEU A 428 -27.19 -5.33 -13.08
N LEU A 429 -26.62 -6.48 -13.48
CA LEU A 429 -25.94 -6.65 -14.77
C LEU A 429 -26.85 -6.45 -15.99
N ASN A 430 -28.18 -6.51 -15.81
CA ASN A 430 -29.18 -6.32 -16.87
C ASN A 430 -30.03 -5.06 -16.64
N SER A 431 -29.58 -4.13 -15.78
CA SER A 431 -30.29 -2.88 -15.49
C SER A 431 -29.83 -1.74 -16.40
N ASP A 432 -30.80 -1.09 -17.07
CA ASP A 432 -30.58 0.15 -17.83
C ASP A 432 -30.55 1.41 -16.93
N ASP A 433 -30.86 1.31 -15.62
CA ASP A 433 -30.77 2.44 -14.68
C ASP A 433 -29.31 2.65 -14.23
N PRO A 434 -28.67 3.81 -14.56
CA PRO A 434 -27.29 4.09 -14.19
C PRO A 434 -27.06 4.22 -12.68
N ASN A 435 -28.12 4.28 -11.86
CA ASN A 435 -28.04 4.35 -10.40
C ASN A 435 -28.29 2.99 -9.72
N ALA A 436 -28.54 1.92 -10.48
CA ALA A 436 -28.92 0.62 -9.90
C ALA A 436 -27.78 -0.05 -9.11
N TRP A 437 -26.52 0.25 -9.46
CA TRP A 437 -25.34 -0.22 -8.72
C TRP A 437 -25.02 0.72 -7.57
N GLN A 438 -25.25 0.24 -6.34
CA GLN A 438 -24.88 0.94 -5.09
C GLN A 438 -23.87 0.11 -4.28
N ALA A 439 -23.07 0.79 -3.46
CA ALA A 439 -22.03 0.18 -2.64
C ALA A 439 -21.91 0.94 -1.31
N ASP A 440 -22.83 0.67 -0.38
CA ASP A 440 -22.98 1.45 0.85
C ASP A 440 -21.81 1.19 1.82
N PHE A 441 -21.08 2.26 2.19
CA PHE A 441 -19.93 2.17 3.09
C PHE A 441 -20.37 2.18 4.57
N THR A 442 -21.35 1.34 4.92
CA THR A 442 -21.98 1.26 6.25
C THR A 442 -21.00 0.92 7.38
N GLN A 443 -19.87 0.28 7.07
CA GLN A 443 -18.79 0.04 8.02
C GLN A 443 -18.05 1.33 8.47
N GLY A 444 -18.22 2.43 7.75
CA GLY A 444 -17.58 3.71 8.03
C GLY A 444 -16.06 3.59 8.10
N LEU A 445 -15.49 4.02 9.23
CA LEU A 445 -14.05 3.99 9.52
C LEU A 445 -13.52 2.59 9.90
N LEU A 446 -14.38 1.59 10.10
CA LEU A 446 -14.00 0.23 10.47
C LEU A 446 -13.61 -0.59 9.23
N ILE A 447 -12.39 -0.36 8.74
CA ILE A 447 -11.73 -1.20 7.73
C ILE A 447 -10.40 -1.73 8.28
N ASP A 448 -9.98 -2.91 7.79
CA ASP A 448 -8.81 -3.64 8.25
C ASP A 448 -8.72 -3.70 9.79
N TYR A 449 -7.56 -3.50 10.41
CA TYR A 449 -7.34 -3.66 11.86
C TYR A 449 -8.38 -2.95 12.73
N ARG A 450 -8.91 -1.81 12.27
CA ARG A 450 -9.94 -1.04 13.00
C ARG A 450 -11.22 -1.85 13.21
N HIS A 451 -11.58 -2.71 12.24
CA HIS A 451 -12.69 -3.64 12.37
C HIS A 451 -12.36 -4.76 13.38
N PHE A 452 -11.22 -5.42 13.23
CA PHE A 452 -10.77 -6.51 14.10
C PHE A 452 -10.62 -6.05 15.56
N ASP A 453 -9.96 -4.91 15.78
CA ASP A 453 -9.88 -4.21 17.06
C ASP A 453 -11.28 -3.99 17.62
N TYR A 454 -12.16 -3.27 16.89
CA TYR A 454 -13.47 -2.86 17.39
C TYR A 454 -14.32 -4.06 17.84
N HIS A 455 -14.43 -5.07 16.98
CA HIS A 455 -15.21 -6.28 17.25
C HIS A 455 -14.49 -7.32 18.13
N ASN A 456 -13.20 -7.10 18.46
CA ASN A 456 -12.37 -8.04 19.22
C ASN A 456 -12.24 -9.41 18.52
N ILE A 457 -11.95 -9.39 17.22
CA ILE A 457 -11.77 -10.57 16.38
C ILE A 457 -10.31 -11.00 16.40
N ASP A 458 -10.10 -12.29 16.65
CA ASP A 458 -8.80 -12.96 16.66
C ASP A 458 -8.17 -13.01 15.25
N VAL A 459 -7.06 -12.29 15.04
CA VAL A 459 -6.29 -12.32 13.78
C VAL A 459 -5.30 -13.48 13.73
N ARG A 460 -4.78 -13.82 12.54
CA ARG A 460 -3.61 -14.70 12.39
C ARG A 460 -2.31 -13.90 12.48
N TYR A 461 -2.26 -12.72 11.87
CA TYR A 461 -1.19 -11.72 12.02
C TYR A 461 -1.80 -10.31 11.95
N GLU A 462 -1.43 -9.44 12.88
CA GLU A 462 -1.97 -8.08 12.98
C GLU A 462 -1.34 -7.08 11.99
N PHE A 463 -2.07 -5.99 11.71
CA PHE A 463 -1.51 -4.81 11.06
C PHE A 463 -0.29 -4.30 11.84
N GLY A 464 0.81 -3.99 11.14
CA GLY A 464 2.08 -3.61 11.76
C GLY A 464 2.91 -4.77 12.31
N PHE A 465 2.46 -6.04 12.22
CA PHE A 465 3.23 -7.21 12.65
C PHE A 465 4.45 -7.49 11.76
N GLY A 466 5.51 -8.03 12.35
CA GLY A 466 6.64 -8.61 11.63
C GLY A 466 7.77 -9.01 12.57
N LEU A 467 8.39 -10.15 12.30
CA LEU A 467 9.56 -10.63 13.02
C LEU A 467 10.85 -10.06 12.42
N SER A 468 11.90 -10.06 13.22
CA SER A 468 13.28 -9.74 12.83
C SER A 468 14.19 -10.85 13.34
N TYR A 469 15.40 -10.99 12.79
CA TYR A 469 16.42 -11.88 13.33
C TYR A 469 17.09 -11.33 14.61
N THR A 470 16.68 -10.15 15.08
CA THR A 470 17.02 -9.63 16.42
C THR A 470 15.77 -9.18 17.18
N THR A 471 15.90 -9.00 18.50
CA THR A 471 14.83 -8.52 19.38
C THR A 471 15.06 -7.07 19.81
N PHE A 472 13.97 -6.34 20.02
CA PHE A 472 13.99 -4.96 20.47
C PHE A 472 13.11 -4.78 21.71
N SER A 473 13.52 -3.91 22.63
CA SER A 473 12.68 -3.39 23.71
C SER A 473 12.42 -1.90 23.53
N MET A 474 11.32 -1.44 24.12
CA MET A 474 10.98 -0.02 24.20
C MET A 474 10.89 0.39 25.67
N GLY A 475 11.40 1.57 25.99
CA GLY A 475 11.22 2.21 27.29
C GLY A 475 9.83 2.85 27.42
N ASN A 476 9.58 3.49 28.56
CA ASN A 476 8.37 4.29 28.74
C ASN A 476 8.35 5.46 27.74
N ALA A 477 7.21 5.67 27.08
CA ALA A 477 6.99 6.88 26.29
C ALA A 477 6.86 8.11 27.20
N THR A 478 7.37 9.24 26.73
CA THR A 478 7.21 10.56 27.35
C THR A 478 6.46 11.47 26.39
N VAL A 479 5.50 12.25 26.89
CA VAL A 479 4.68 13.16 26.08
C VAL A 479 4.94 14.58 26.54
N ASN A 480 5.51 15.40 25.66
CA ASN A 480 5.88 16.78 25.93
C ASN A 480 4.96 17.71 25.14
N PRO A 481 4.28 18.69 25.76
CA PRO A 481 3.54 19.71 25.01
C PRO A 481 4.51 20.63 24.26
N LEU A 482 4.26 20.84 22.97
CA LEU A 482 4.94 21.84 22.14
C LEU A 482 4.14 23.14 22.07
N PHE A 483 2.81 23.03 21.98
CA PHE A 483 1.91 24.18 21.90
C PHE A 483 1.81 24.90 23.26
N THR A 484 1.91 26.23 23.23
CA THR A 484 1.91 27.09 24.44
C THR A 484 0.63 27.91 24.61
N GLY A 485 -0.32 27.80 23.67
CA GLY A 485 -1.62 28.46 23.74
C GLY A 485 -2.72 27.62 24.39
N THR A 486 -3.94 28.16 24.42
CA THR A 486 -5.14 27.43 24.84
C THR A 486 -5.62 26.52 23.71
N LEU A 487 -5.64 25.20 23.94
CA LEU A 487 -6.25 24.26 23.00
C LEU A 487 -7.77 24.39 22.97
N THR A 488 -8.34 24.28 21.77
CA THR A 488 -9.78 24.41 21.48
C THR A 488 -10.29 23.21 20.67
N ALA A 489 -11.61 23.04 20.57
CA ALA A 489 -12.20 21.93 19.78
C ALA A 489 -12.02 22.07 18.26
N GLN A 490 -11.51 23.22 17.79
CA GLN A 490 -11.13 23.52 16.40
C GLN A 490 -9.85 24.36 16.42
N PRO A 491 -8.96 24.23 15.42
CA PRO A 491 -7.80 25.11 15.27
C PRO A 491 -8.23 26.55 14.98
N PRO A 492 -7.38 27.56 15.25
CA PRO A 492 -7.66 28.94 14.88
C PRO A 492 -7.96 29.06 13.38
N ALA A 493 -8.95 29.88 13.01
CA ALA A 493 -9.32 30.09 11.63
C ALA A 493 -8.19 30.80 10.87
N ALA A 494 -7.73 30.20 9.78
CA ALA A 494 -6.74 30.76 8.86
C ALA A 494 -7.19 30.53 7.40
N GLN A 495 -6.53 31.19 6.46
CA GLN A 495 -6.79 30.99 5.02
C GLN A 495 -6.52 29.53 4.63
N THR A 496 -7.50 28.88 4.02
CA THR A 496 -7.36 27.51 3.50
C THR A 496 -6.24 27.43 2.46
N VAL A 497 -5.31 26.50 2.65
CA VAL A 497 -4.18 26.21 1.76
C VAL A 497 -4.34 24.80 1.14
N PRO A 498 -3.51 24.41 0.16
CA PRO A 498 -3.37 22.99 -0.20
C PRO A 498 -2.99 22.17 1.04
N GLY A 499 -3.93 21.34 1.52
CA GLY A 499 -3.88 20.67 2.83
C GLY A 499 -4.94 21.13 3.85
N GLY A 500 -5.84 22.07 3.53
CA GLY A 500 -6.90 22.54 4.44
C GLY A 500 -6.50 23.79 5.24
N ASN A 501 -6.99 23.93 6.47
CA ASN A 501 -6.53 24.99 7.38
C ASN A 501 -5.07 24.69 7.77
N PRO A 502 -4.10 25.60 7.55
CA PRO A 502 -2.68 25.35 7.85
C PRO A 502 -2.43 25.01 9.33
N ASN A 503 -3.26 25.51 10.25
CA ASN A 503 -3.15 25.25 11.68
C ASN A 503 -3.56 23.82 12.08
N LEU A 504 -4.12 23.02 11.14
CA LEU A 504 -4.29 21.57 11.36
C LEU A 504 -2.95 20.85 11.48
N TRP A 505 -1.91 21.38 10.84
CA TRP A 505 -0.58 20.75 10.74
C TRP A 505 0.42 21.31 11.77
N GLU A 506 -0.03 22.14 12.71
CA GLU A 506 0.79 22.60 13.84
C GLU A 506 0.99 21.44 14.83
N ALA A 507 2.25 21.13 15.15
CA ALA A 507 2.61 20.09 16.11
C ALA A 507 2.29 20.54 17.55
N LEU A 508 1.37 19.85 18.21
CA LEU A 508 0.87 20.20 19.54
C LEU A 508 1.58 19.46 20.66
N TYR A 509 1.93 18.21 20.43
CA TYR A 509 2.61 17.32 21.38
C TYR A 509 3.72 16.54 20.69
N GLN A 510 4.79 16.29 21.42
CA GLN A 510 5.89 15.43 20.99
C GLN A 510 5.96 14.20 21.90
N VAL A 511 5.74 13.02 21.32
CA VAL A 511 5.91 11.73 21.98
C VAL A 511 7.31 11.21 21.70
N GLN A 512 8.11 10.97 22.74
CA GLN A 512 9.44 10.35 22.60
C GLN A 512 9.48 8.99 23.30
N VAL A 513 10.07 7.99 22.64
CA VAL A 513 10.29 6.64 23.19
C VAL A 513 11.72 6.18 22.93
N ALA A 514 12.37 5.58 23.94
CA ALA A 514 13.68 4.96 23.76
C ALA A 514 13.53 3.54 23.23
N VAL A 515 14.21 3.20 22.14
CA VAL A 515 14.17 1.89 21.47
C VAL A 515 15.57 1.28 21.49
N LYS A 516 15.68 0.04 21.98
CA LYS A 516 16.95 -0.67 22.16
C LYS A 516 16.95 -1.98 21.40
N ASN A 517 18.09 -2.33 20.78
CA ASN A 517 18.33 -3.67 20.25
C ASN A 517 18.95 -4.54 21.37
N ASP A 518 18.24 -5.61 21.75
CA ASP A 518 18.63 -6.51 22.83
C ASP A 518 19.26 -7.82 22.33
N GLY A 519 19.15 -8.11 21.03
CA GLY A 519 19.75 -9.29 20.43
C GLY A 519 21.20 -9.09 19.97
N ALA A 520 21.77 -10.17 19.42
CA ALA A 520 23.19 -10.26 19.12
C ALA A 520 23.61 -9.71 17.74
N ILE A 521 22.65 -9.26 16.90
CA ILE A 521 22.91 -8.78 15.54
C ILE A 521 22.16 -7.48 15.26
N ALA A 522 22.66 -6.69 14.31
CA ALA A 522 22.03 -5.43 13.91
C ALA A 522 20.70 -5.66 13.17
N GLY A 523 19.80 -4.69 13.22
CA GLY A 523 18.52 -4.71 12.51
C GLY A 523 17.76 -3.39 12.63
N SER A 524 16.66 -3.26 11.89
CA SER A 524 15.78 -2.09 11.99
C SER A 524 14.50 -2.42 12.73
N ALA A 525 14.20 -1.63 13.76
CA ALA A 525 12.90 -1.61 14.41
C ALA A 525 11.95 -0.66 13.66
N VAL A 526 10.65 -0.94 13.74
CA VAL A 526 9.57 -0.04 13.29
C VAL A 526 8.64 0.23 14.48
N PRO A 527 8.94 1.23 15.34
CA PRO A 527 8.05 1.63 16.42
C PRO A 527 6.84 2.37 15.84
N GLN A 528 5.66 2.13 16.41
CA GLN A 528 4.38 2.61 15.89
C GLN A 528 3.59 3.27 17.02
N LEU A 529 2.96 4.41 16.74
CA LEU A 529 2.14 5.16 17.67
C LEU A 529 0.67 5.09 17.25
N TYR A 530 -0.16 4.54 18.13
CA TYR A 530 -1.60 4.47 17.97
C TYR A 530 -2.29 5.34 19.01
N LEU A 531 -3.30 6.12 18.60
CA LEU A 531 -4.14 6.92 19.50
C LEU A 531 -5.54 6.31 19.62
N ALA A 532 -6.05 6.24 20.85
CA ALA A 532 -7.46 6.01 21.12
C ALA A 532 -8.15 7.38 21.27
N LEU A 533 -8.93 7.79 20.26
CA LEU A 533 -9.68 9.04 20.30
C LEU A 533 -10.99 8.88 21.12
N PRO A 534 -11.51 9.95 21.76
CA PRO A 534 -12.77 9.86 22.49
C PRO A 534 -13.93 9.43 21.58
N GLY A 535 -14.70 8.43 22.00
CA GLY A 535 -15.85 7.95 21.22
C GLY A 535 -16.98 8.99 21.13
N VAL A 536 -17.41 9.31 19.91
CA VAL A 536 -18.42 10.34 19.66
C VAL A 536 -19.76 9.71 19.29
N SER A 537 -20.69 9.70 20.25
CA SER A 537 -21.98 9.03 20.14
C SER A 537 -22.91 9.52 19.03
N ALA A 538 -22.56 10.61 18.34
CA ALA A 538 -23.30 11.18 17.21
C ALA A 538 -22.67 10.89 15.82
N GLN A 539 -21.49 10.26 15.74
CA GLN A 539 -20.76 10.02 14.49
C GLN A 539 -20.63 8.52 14.11
N GLY A 540 -21.32 7.62 14.82
CA GLY A 540 -21.27 6.18 14.58
C GLY A 540 -20.10 5.47 15.28
N ASN A 541 -19.58 4.39 14.69
CA ASN A 541 -18.57 3.55 15.33
C ASN A 541 -17.17 4.19 15.25
N THR A 542 -16.69 4.75 16.35
CA THR A 542 -15.29 5.20 16.49
C THR A 542 -14.35 3.98 16.62
N PRO A 543 -13.24 3.88 15.85
CA PRO A 543 -12.22 2.84 16.05
C PRO A 543 -11.62 2.87 17.47
N LYS A 544 -11.25 1.70 18.02
CA LYS A 544 -10.59 1.63 19.35
C LYS A 544 -9.21 2.29 19.34
N SER A 545 -8.48 2.18 18.22
CA SER A 545 -7.19 2.82 18.01
C SER A 545 -7.05 3.25 16.54
N VAL A 546 -6.20 4.24 16.27
CA VAL A 546 -5.79 4.65 14.91
C VAL A 546 -4.30 4.99 14.88
N LEU A 547 -3.61 4.58 13.81
CA LEU A 547 -2.20 4.92 13.58
C LEU A 547 -2.04 6.45 13.43
N ARG A 548 -1.01 7.01 14.09
CA ARG A 548 -0.64 8.43 14.13
C ARG A 548 0.87 8.69 14.22
N GLY A 549 1.69 7.68 13.97
CA GLY A 549 3.14 7.82 13.90
C GLY A 549 3.83 6.50 13.63
N PHE A 550 4.85 6.54 12.78
CA PHE A 550 5.80 5.46 12.61
C PHE A 550 7.17 6.03 12.20
N ASP A 551 8.23 5.29 12.52
CA ASP A 551 9.60 5.58 12.10
C ASP A 551 10.35 4.25 11.91
N LYS A 552 11.48 4.26 11.19
CA LYS A 552 12.30 3.06 10.96
C LYS A 552 13.74 3.26 11.41
N VAL A 553 14.04 2.76 12.61
CA VAL A 553 15.31 3.00 13.29
C VAL A 553 16.23 1.77 13.21
N TYR A 554 17.35 1.92 12.48
CA TYR A 554 18.42 0.91 12.44
C TYR A 554 19.27 0.97 13.73
N LEU A 555 19.52 -0.18 14.34
CA LEU A 555 20.20 -0.32 15.64
C LEU A 555 21.26 -1.43 15.61
N GLN A 556 22.47 -1.11 16.03
CA GLN A 556 23.53 -2.09 16.35
C GLN A 556 23.21 -2.88 17.63
N PRO A 557 23.80 -4.06 17.87
CA PRO A 557 23.61 -4.83 19.10
C PRO A 557 23.87 -4.00 20.36
N GLY A 558 22.89 -3.95 21.27
CA GLY A 558 22.96 -3.14 22.50
C GLY A 558 22.76 -1.63 22.31
N GLU A 559 22.69 -1.12 21.08
CA GLU A 559 22.44 0.30 20.81
C GLU A 559 21.04 0.70 21.24
N THR A 560 20.89 1.94 21.72
CA THR A 560 19.60 2.55 22.06
C THR A 560 19.49 3.91 21.38
N LYS A 561 18.36 4.19 20.74
CA LYS A 561 18.04 5.49 20.12
C LYS A 561 16.70 5.99 20.64
N ALA A 562 16.54 7.32 20.74
CA ALA A 562 15.23 7.93 20.91
C ALA A 562 14.54 8.02 19.55
N VAL A 563 13.26 7.65 19.51
CA VAL A 563 12.35 7.82 18.37
C VAL A 563 11.25 8.80 18.79
N THR A 564 10.88 9.68 17.87
CA THR A 564 10.05 10.86 18.15
C THR A 564 8.89 10.93 17.18
N PHE A 565 7.69 11.17 17.72
CA PHE A 565 6.47 11.41 16.95
C PHE A 565 5.88 12.77 17.35
N ASP A 566 5.81 13.69 16.40
CA ASP A 566 5.10 14.96 16.58
C ASP A 566 3.64 14.77 16.17
N LEU A 567 2.72 15.01 17.10
CA LEU A 567 1.27 14.91 16.90
C LEU A 567 0.70 16.29 16.57
N THR A 568 0.10 16.41 15.38
CA THR A 568 -0.53 17.66 14.93
C THR A 568 -1.94 17.84 15.50
N TRP A 569 -2.54 19.01 15.28
CA TRP A 569 -3.95 19.25 15.58
C TRP A 569 -4.86 18.28 14.81
N GLY A 570 -4.55 17.99 13.54
CA GLY A 570 -5.26 17.02 12.71
C GLY A 570 -5.18 15.58 13.25
N ASP A 571 -4.03 15.18 13.77
CA ASP A 571 -3.82 13.82 14.32
C ASP A 571 -4.73 13.52 15.52
N ILE A 572 -5.03 14.54 16.34
CA ILE A 572 -5.88 14.41 17.53
C ILE A 572 -7.35 14.82 17.29
N SER A 573 -7.73 15.12 16.04
CA SER A 573 -9.10 15.50 15.64
C SER A 573 -9.95 14.32 15.16
N TYR A 574 -11.27 14.52 15.10
CA TYR A 574 -12.31 13.57 14.68
C TYR A 574 -13.50 14.31 14.01
#